data_AF-A0A7C5MFP6-F1
#
_entry.id   AF-A0A7C5MFP6-F1
#
_cell.length_a   1.000
_cell.length_b   1.000
_cell.length_c   1.000
_cell.angle_alpha   90.00
_cell.angle_beta   90.00
_cell.angle_gamma   90.00
#
_symmetry.space_group_name_H-M   'P 1'
#
loop_
_entity.id
_entity.type
_entity.pdbx_description
1 polymer ?
#
loop_
_entity_poly.entity_id
_entity_poly.type
_entity_poly.pdbx_seq_one_letter_code
_entity_poly.pdbx_strand_id
1 'polypeptide(L)'
;MFDYATLFSIVNIGIAFILITLSAIILKINRKKFAFGIALSVIYTGFTIYYLCLVSFYPHSILKEKVVTSNTPLNTASQEKNIKEDTDFTVIITTENNTFSLAPDGELDIKKGTRFKIEKVVYPSGNPDEIKADIKGFAGNVRSNDLQDIGYWVTYDDMLKHWAVKEDKDKFEIQIKKGEELLGKVYIKFID
;
A
#
# COMPACT_ATOMS: atom_id res chain seq x y z
N MET A 1 -18.33 -15.51 1.39
CA MET A 1 -18.70 -14.09 1.17
C MET A 1 -17.91 -13.66 -0.06
N PHE A 2 -18.58 -13.31 -1.15
CA PHE A 2 -17.87 -12.87 -2.36
C PHE A 2 -17.14 -11.56 -2.07
N ASP A 3 -15.87 -11.48 -2.46
CA ASP A 3 -15.11 -10.23 -2.40
C ASP A 3 -15.75 -9.19 -3.32
N TYR A 4 -15.70 -7.91 -2.94
CA TYR A 4 -16.26 -6.80 -3.71
C TYR A 4 -15.67 -6.76 -5.13
N ALA A 5 -14.38 -7.07 -5.29
CA ALA A 5 -13.74 -7.16 -6.60
C ALA A 5 -14.31 -8.30 -7.48
N THR A 6 -14.64 -9.43 -6.85
CA THR A 6 -15.27 -10.58 -7.54
C THR A 6 -16.70 -10.23 -7.95
N LEU A 7 -17.45 -9.57 -7.07
CA LEU A 7 -18.83 -9.14 -7.32
C LEU A 7 -18.88 -8.12 -8.47
N PHE A 8 -17.96 -7.14 -8.47
CA PHE A 8 -17.83 -6.16 -9.55
C PHE A 8 -17.44 -6.80 -10.89
N SER A 9 -16.57 -7.82 -10.87
CA SER A 9 -16.19 -8.56 -12.09
C SER A 9 -17.38 -9.31 -12.71
N ILE A 10 -18.20 -9.96 -11.88
CA ILE A 10 -19.42 -10.66 -12.32
C ILE A 10 -20.41 -9.67 -12.97
N VAL A 11 -20.58 -8.48 -12.38
CA VAL A 11 -21.45 -7.44 -12.93
C VAL A 11 -20.96 -6.96 -14.30
N ASN A 12 -19.65 -6.72 -14.48
CA ASN A 12 -19.08 -6.29 -15.76
C ASN A 12 -19.24 -7.34 -16.86
N ILE A 13 -19.12 -8.64 -16.53
CA ILE A 13 -19.43 -9.72 -17.46
C ILE A 13 -20.90 -9.65 -17.90
N GLY A 14 -21.82 -9.44 -16.96
CA GLY A 14 -23.25 -9.26 -17.27
C GLY A 14 -23.51 -8.09 -18.22
N ILE A 15 -22.87 -6.94 -17.98
CA ILE A 15 -22.98 -5.75 -18.85
C ILE A 15 -22.43 -6.05 -20.26
N ALA A 16 -21.33 -6.78 -20.38
CA ALA A 16 -20.77 -7.17 -21.67
C ALA A 16 -21.77 -7.99 -22.50
N PHE A 17 -22.45 -8.96 -21.88
CA PHE A 17 -23.50 -9.74 -22.55
C PHE A 17 -24.69 -8.89 -23.00
N ILE A 18 -25.11 -7.94 -22.17
CA ILE A 18 -26.19 -7.01 -22.52
C ILE A 18 -25.80 -6.17 -23.75
N LEU A 19 -24.57 -5.66 -23.81
CA LEU A 19 -24.07 -4.87 -24.95
C LEU A 19 -24.00 -5.68 -26.26
N ILE A 20 -23.57 -6.94 -26.19
CA ILE A 20 -23.57 -7.85 -27.36
C ILE A 20 -25.01 -8.06 -27.84
N THR A 21 -25.95 -8.31 -26.91
CA THR A 21 -27.36 -8.56 -27.24
C THR A 21 -28.02 -7.33 -27.85
N LEU A 22 -27.78 -6.14 -27.29
CA LEU A 22 -28.25 -4.86 -27.85
C LEU A 22 -27.68 -4.62 -29.25
N SER A 23 -26.41 -4.91 -29.46
CA SER A 23 -25.79 -4.81 -30.78
C SER A 23 -26.49 -5.72 -31.79
N ALA A 24 -26.78 -6.98 -31.42
CA ALA A 24 -27.50 -7.92 -32.27
C ALA A 24 -28.94 -7.45 -32.61
N ILE A 25 -29.64 -6.79 -31.68
CA ILE A 25 -30.95 -6.18 -31.96
C ILE A 25 -30.81 -5.03 -32.98
N ILE A 26 -29.80 -4.18 -32.81
CA ILE A 26 -29.52 -3.04 -33.70
C ILE A 26 -29.17 -3.51 -35.12
N LEU A 27 -28.61 -4.71 -35.30
CA LEU A 27 -28.35 -5.30 -36.63
C LEU A 27 -29.60 -5.35 -37.52
N LYS A 28 -30.77 -5.66 -36.94
CA LYS A 28 -32.04 -5.72 -37.68
C LYS A 28 -32.53 -4.33 -38.10
N ILE A 29 -32.12 -3.28 -37.40
CA ILE A 29 -32.57 -1.90 -37.62
C ILE A 29 -31.62 -1.18 -38.58
N ASN A 30 -30.31 -1.23 -38.31
CA ASN A 30 -29.32 -0.48 -39.08
C ASN A 30 -27.93 -1.14 -39.03
N ARG A 31 -27.51 -1.72 -40.17
CA ARG A 31 -26.21 -2.39 -40.32
C ARG A 31 -24.99 -1.48 -40.08
N LYS A 32 -25.09 -0.18 -40.34
CA LYS A 32 -23.98 0.76 -40.10
C LYS A 32 -23.80 1.02 -38.60
N LYS A 33 -24.90 1.21 -37.87
CA LYS A 33 -24.88 1.39 -36.40
C LYS A 33 -24.47 0.12 -35.67
N PHE A 34 -24.81 -1.04 -36.23
CA PHE A 34 -24.34 -2.34 -35.73
C PHE A 34 -22.81 -2.44 -35.71
N ALA A 35 -22.14 -2.02 -36.78
CA ALA A 35 -20.68 -2.07 -36.84
C ALA A 35 -20.03 -1.27 -35.70
N PHE A 36 -20.54 -0.07 -35.42
CA PHE A 36 -20.10 0.73 -34.27
C PHE A 36 -20.43 0.07 -32.92
N GLY A 37 -21.63 -0.50 -32.77
CA GLY A 37 -22.03 -1.20 -31.55
C GLY A 37 -21.15 -2.41 -31.23
N ILE A 38 -20.84 -3.22 -32.25
CA ILE A 38 -19.92 -4.36 -32.12
C ILE A 38 -18.51 -3.90 -31.81
N ALA A 39 -17.98 -2.89 -32.49
CA ALA A 39 -16.66 -2.36 -32.19
C ALA A 39 -16.55 -1.91 -30.71
N LEU A 40 -17.55 -1.18 -30.22
CA LEU A 40 -17.60 -0.73 -28.83
C LEU A 40 -17.73 -1.90 -27.84
N SER A 41 -18.55 -2.91 -28.17
CA SER A 41 -18.73 -4.10 -27.36
C SER A 41 -17.45 -4.94 -27.25
N VAL A 42 -16.68 -5.07 -28.34
CA VAL A 42 -15.39 -5.75 -28.34
C VAL A 42 -14.38 -5.02 -27.45
N ILE A 43 -14.29 -3.69 -27.57
CA ILE A 43 -13.40 -2.86 -26.73
C ILE A 43 -13.76 -3.03 -25.25
N TYR A 44 -15.04 -2.90 -24.91
CA TYR A 44 -15.52 -3.07 -23.54
C TYR A 44 -15.23 -4.48 -23.01
N THR A 45 -15.47 -5.51 -23.82
CA THR A 45 -15.17 -6.91 -23.45
C THR A 45 -13.68 -7.09 -23.17
N GLY A 46 -12.80 -6.47 -23.96
CA GLY A 46 -11.35 -6.46 -23.72
C GLY A 46 -10.99 -5.86 -22.36
N PHE A 47 -11.57 -4.72 -21.99
CA PHE A 47 -11.39 -4.13 -20.66
C PHE A 47 -11.91 -5.03 -19.53
N THR A 48 -13.07 -5.65 -19.71
CA THR A 48 -13.65 -6.57 -18.72
C THR A 48 -12.76 -7.80 -18.51
N ILE A 49 -12.24 -8.40 -19.59
CA ILE A 49 -11.31 -9.54 -19.50
C ILE A 49 -10.00 -9.11 -18.83
N TYR A 50 -9.45 -7.96 -19.22
CA TYR A 50 -8.25 -7.41 -18.59
C TYR A 50 -8.43 -7.24 -17.08
N TYR A 51 -9.55 -6.64 -16.66
CA TYR A 51 -9.87 -6.45 -15.25
C TYR A 51 -10.05 -7.80 -14.52
N LEU A 52 -10.75 -8.76 -15.14
CA LEU A 52 -10.91 -10.10 -14.58
C LEU A 52 -9.56 -10.79 -14.36
N CYS A 53 -8.64 -10.69 -15.34
CA CYS A 53 -7.29 -11.20 -15.21
C CYS A 53 -6.53 -10.50 -14.08
N LEU A 54 -6.64 -9.18 -13.96
CA LEU A 54 -6.01 -8.42 -12.88
C LEU A 54 -6.51 -8.90 -11.52
N VAL A 55 -7.82 -9.04 -11.33
CA VAL A 55 -8.41 -9.52 -10.06
C VAL A 55 -8.04 -10.98 -9.77
N SER A 56 -7.97 -11.84 -10.79
CA SER A 56 -7.74 -13.29 -10.61
C SER A 56 -6.27 -13.66 -10.45
N PHE A 57 -5.36 -12.91 -11.09
CA PHE A 57 -3.92 -13.19 -11.10
C PHE A 57 -3.12 -12.27 -10.17
N TYR A 58 -3.71 -11.21 -9.61
CA TYR A 58 -3.08 -10.54 -8.48
C TYR A 58 -3.07 -11.48 -7.28
N PRO A 59 -1.91 -11.79 -6.71
CA PRO A 59 -1.85 -12.66 -5.55
C PRO A 59 -2.58 -11.98 -4.40
N HIS A 60 -3.63 -12.64 -3.92
CA HIS A 60 -4.39 -12.30 -2.71
C HIS A 60 -3.57 -12.52 -1.42
N SER A 61 -2.24 -12.41 -1.50
CA SER A 61 -1.29 -13.02 -0.56
C SER A 61 -0.61 -12.03 0.39
N ILE A 62 -1.26 -10.96 0.86
CA ILE A 62 -0.70 -10.19 1.99
C ILE A 62 -1.74 -9.62 2.97
N LEU A 63 -2.99 -10.10 2.96
CA LEU A 63 -3.99 -9.66 3.94
C LEU A 63 -4.74 -10.85 4.53
N LYS A 64 -4.05 -11.56 5.43
CA LYS A 64 -4.60 -12.25 6.61
C LYS A 64 -3.49 -13.07 7.27
N GLU A 65 -2.65 -12.41 8.05
CA GLU A 65 -1.91 -13.13 9.09
C GLU A 65 -2.66 -13.02 10.40
N LYS A 66 -3.09 -14.19 10.88
CA LYS A 66 -3.63 -14.45 12.22
C LYS A 66 -2.75 -13.75 13.25
N VAL A 67 -3.36 -12.96 14.12
CA VAL A 67 -2.74 -12.50 15.37
C VAL A 67 -2.33 -13.74 16.17
N VAL A 68 -1.06 -14.12 16.09
CA VAL A 68 -0.42 -15.01 17.04
C VAL A 68 0.20 -14.11 18.09
N THR A 69 -0.50 -13.95 19.20
CA THR A 69 0.02 -13.31 20.41
C THR A 69 1.12 -14.21 20.97
N SER A 70 2.37 -13.95 20.60
CA SER A 70 3.52 -14.58 21.24
C SER A 70 3.96 -13.68 22.40
N ASN A 71 3.54 -14.05 23.61
CA ASN A 71 4.03 -13.48 24.85
C ASN A 71 5.46 -13.96 25.07
N THR A 72 6.47 -13.09 25.05
CA THR A 72 7.83 -13.39 25.53
C THR A 72 8.48 -12.09 26.06
N PRO A 73 9.22 -12.13 27.18
CA PRO A 73 9.24 -11.05 28.16
C PRO A 73 10.25 -9.94 27.86
N LEU A 74 9.85 -8.75 28.28
CA LEU A 74 10.57 -7.49 28.25
C LEU A 74 11.73 -7.52 29.27
N ASN A 75 12.96 -7.27 28.81
CA ASN A 75 14.09 -6.91 29.66
C ASN A 75 14.76 -5.62 29.13
N THR A 76 14.51 -4.55 29.88
CA THR A 76 15.47 -3.51 30.31
C THR A 76 16.22 -2.68 29.26
N ALA A 77 15.91 -1.38 29.17
CA ALA A 77 16.69 -0.32 29.85
C ALA A 77 16.28 1.06 29.31
N SER A 78 16.08 1.98 30.24
CA SER A 78 15.55 3.34 30.12
C SER A 78 16.35 4.28 29.20
N GLN A 79 15.65 5.14 28.47
CA GLN A 79 15.96 6.58 28.40
C GLN A 79 14.68 7.42 28.46
N GLU A 80 14.78 8.51 29.21
CA GLU A 80 13.68 9.30 29.77
C GLU A 80 13.36 10.53 28.89
N LYS A 81 12.05 10.78 28.73
CA LYS A 81 11.39 12.10 28.61
C LYS A 81 11.43 12.89 27.29
N ASN A 82 10.31 12.82 26.58
CA ASN A 82 9.44 13.99 26.37
C ASN A 82 7.99 13.54 26.25
N ILE A 83 7.13 14.07 27.11
CA ILE A 83 5.70 13.76 27.14
C ILE A 83 5.04 14.53 25.98
N LYS A 84 4.62 13.79 24.95
CA LYS A 84 3.56 14.19 24.02
C LYS A 84 2.57 13.05 23.94
N GLU A 85 1.31 13.43 23.75
CA GLU A 85 0.10 12.62 23.78
C GLU A 85 0.29 11.18 23.32
N ASP A 86 -0.29 10.26 24.11
CA ASP A 86 -0.35 8.80 23.96
C ASP A 86 -0.83 8.39 22.56
N THR A 87 0.06 8.52 21.57
CA THR A 87 -0.19 8.16 20.19
C THR A 87 0.32 6.75 20.02
N ASP A 88 -0.51 5.80 20.45
CA ASP A 88 -0.30 4.38 20.24
C ASP A 88 -0.38 4.08 18.74
N PHE A 89 0.70 4.25 17.98
CA PHE A 89 0.83 3.58 16.69
C PHE A 89 2.02 2.65 16.69
N THR A 90 1.95 1.61 15.87
CA THR A 90 3.03 0.66 15.68
C THR A 90 3.29 0.48 14.21
N VAL A 91 4.52 0.75 13.78
CA VAL A 91 4.94 0.60 12.39
C VAL A 91 5.53 -0.80 12.23
N ILE A 92 4.97 -1.58 11.32
CA ILE A 92 5.47 -2.91 10.98
C ILE A 92 6.33 -2.80 9.73
N ILE A 93 7.61 -3.13 9.87
CA ILE A 93 8.61 -3.04 8.81
C ILE A 93 9.10 -4.44 8.46
N THR A 94 9.00 -4.81 7.20
CA THR A 94 9.44 -6.11 6.69
C THR A 94 10.72 -5.93 5.87
N THR A 95 11.72 -6.72 6.18
CA THR A 95 12.92 -6.94 5.35
C THR A 95 12.79 -8.28 4.63
N GLU A 96 13.77 -8.68 3.81
CA GLU A 96 13.68 -9.96 3.10
C GLU A 96 13.51 -11.18 4.03
N ASN A 97 14.06 -11.11 5.25
CA ASN A 97 14.13 -12.27 6.16
C ASN A 97 13.36 -12.05 7.47
N ASN A 98 13.16 -10.80 7.88
CA ASN A 98 12.67 -10.46 9.21
C ASN A 98 11.58 -9.39 9.16
N THR A 99 10.67 -9.47 10.12
CA THR A 99 9.65 -8.44 10.38
C THR A 99 9.93 -7.78 11.72
N PHE A 100 9.91 -6.46 11.75
CA PHE A 100 10.17 -5.63 12.91
C PHE A 100 8.92 -4.81 13.24
N SER A 101 8.77 -4.51 14.52
CA SER A 101 7.67 -3.71 15.05
C SER A 101 8.28 -2.52 15.78
N LEU A 102 8.01 -1.31 15.30
CA LEU A 102 8.53 -0.07 15.88
C LEU A 102 7.40 0.71 16.54
N ALA A 103 7.63 1.07 17.80
CA ALA A 103 6.85 2.07 18.51
C ALA A 103 7.18 3.48 17.99
N PRO A 104 6.40 4.51 18.34
CA PRO A 104 6.72 5.90 18.02
C PRO A 104 8.12 6.26 18.52
N ASP A 105 8.83 7.07 17.74
CA ASP A 105 10.24 7.46 17.91
C ASP A 105 11.25 6.30 17.91
N GLY A 106 10.79 5.07 17.63
CA GLY A 106 11.64 3.90 17.47
C GLY A 106 12.60 4.02 16.29
N GLU A 107 13.74 3.35 16.39
CA GLU A 107 14.79 3.32 15.38
C GLU A 107 15.10 1.87 14.99
N LEU A 108 15.33 1.64 13.70
CA LEU A 108 15.74 0.34 13.17
C LEU A 108 16.98 0.49 12.29
N ASP A 109 18.00 -0.29 12.65
CA ASP A 109 19.22 -0.43 11.85
C ASP A 109 19.01 -1.46 10.73
N ILE A 110 19.31 -1.05 9.49
CA ILE A 110 19.18 -1.86 8.29
C ILE A 110 20.50 -1.82 7.53
N LYS A 111 21.00 -2.97 7.06
CA LYS A 111 22.20 -2.97 6.21
C LYS A 111 21.94 -2.27 4.88
N LYS A 112 22.88 -1.48 4.36
CA LYS A 112 22.72 -0.72 3.09
C LYS A 112 22.33 -1.59 1.88
N GLY A 113 22.75 -2.84 1.85
CA GLY A 113 22.39 -3.81 0.79
C GLY A 113 21.02 -4.49 0.97
N THR A 114 20.32 -4.22 2.06
CA THR A 114 19.02 -4.85 2.37
C THR A 114 17.88 -3.93 1.96
N ARG A 115 16.89 -4.49 1.27
CA ARG A 115 15.62 -3.81 1.04
C ARG A 115 14.68 -3.97 2.23
N PHE A 116 13.89 -2.95 2.50
CA PHE A 116 12.81 -2.98 3.48
C PHE A 116 11.52 -2.43 2.87
N LYS A 117 10.41 -2.70 3.55
CA LYS A 117 9.08 -2.22 3.18
C LYS A 117 8.31 -1.92 4.46
N ILE A 118 7.62 -0.78 4.49
CA ILE A 118 6.60 -0.55 5.52
C ILE A 118 5.41 -1.42 5.14
N GLU A 119 5.17 -2.47 5.91
CA GLU A 119 4.08 -3.42 5.65
C GLU A 119 2.73 -2.81 6.00
N LYS A 120 2.65 -2.23 7.19
CA LYS A 120 1.44 -1.57 7.71
C LYS A 120 1.77 -0.70 8.91
N VAL A 121 0.86 0.21 9.22
CA VAL A 121 0.83 0.95 10.48
C VAL A 121 -0.41 0.51 11.24
N VAL A 122 -0.21 0.04 12.48
CA VAL A 122 -1.30 -0.31 13.39
C VAL A 122 -1.59 0.91 14.25
N TYR A 123 -2.81 1.43 14.17
CA TYR A 123 -3.26 2.56 14.98
C TYR A 123 -4.58 2.17 15.67
N PRO A 124 -4.57 1.78 16.96
CA PRO A 124 -5.73 1.26 17.68
C PRO A 124 -6.85 2.30 17.82
N SER A 125 -6.50 3.58 17.90
CA SER A 125 -7.41 4.69 18.19
C SER A 125 -8.09 5.28 16.95
N GLY A 126 -7.98 4.65 15.77
CA GLY A 126 -8.54 5.22 14.54
C GLY A 126 -8.75 4.24 13.39
N ASN A 127 -9.25 4.78 12.27
CA ASN A 127 -9.43 4.03 11.03
C ASN A 127 -8.05 3.85 10.35
N PRO A 128 -7.57 2.61 10.13
CA PRO A 128 -6.27 2.36 9.49
C PRO A 128 -6.20 2.91 8.06
N ASP A 129 -7.32 3.03 7.35
CA ASP A 129 -7.35 3.51 5.96
C ASP A 129 -7.04 5.02 5.84
N GLU A 130 -7.12 5.76 6.96
CA GLU A 130 -6.79 7.19 7.01
C GLU A 130 -5.30 7.43 7.31
N ILE A 131 -4.55 6.36 7.61
CA ILE A 131 -3.15 6.44 8.01
C ILE A 131 -2.24 6.34 6.80
N LYS A 132 -1.31 7.29 6.72
CA LYS A 132 -0.26 7.32 5.71
C LYS A 132 1.11 7.25 6.38
N ALA A 133 2.05 6.57 5.73
CA ALA A 133 3.46 6.62 6.08
C ALA A 133 4.24 7.30 4.95
N ASP A 134 5.01 8.33 5.27
CA ASP A 134 5.80 9.15 4.35
C ASP A 134 7.28 9.03 4.73
N ILE A 135 8.08 8.39 3.87
CA ILE A 135 9.50 8.18 4.07
C ILE A 135 10.25 9.38 3.52
N LYS A 136 10.89 10.17 4.39
CA LYS A 136 11.66 11.33 3.96
C LYS A 136 12.85 10.94 3.10
N GLY A 137 12.88 11.51 1.89
CA GLY A 137 13.88 11.23 0.88
C GLY A 137 13.48 10.10 -0.07
N PHE A 138 12.27 9.57 0.01
CA PHE A 138 11.73 8.58 -0.91
C PHE A 138 10.36 9.01 -1.42
N ALA A 139 9.93 8.44 -2.55
CA ALA A 139 8.58 8.60 -3.07
C ALA A 139 8.18 7.32 -3.81
N GLY A 140 7.33 6.50 -3.19
CA GLY A 140 6.87 5.23 -3.78
C GLY A 140 6.12 5.47 -5.09
N ASN A 141 5.27 6.49 -5.11
CA ASN A 141 4.59 6.95 -6.32
C ASN A 141 5.35 8.10 -6.99
N VAL A 142 6.32 7.77 -7.84
CA VAL A 142 7.16 8.75 -8.56
C VAL A 142 6.34 9.68 -9.47
N ARG A 143 5.16 9.25 -9.95
CA ARG A 143 4.30 10.06 -10.83
C ARG A 143 3.52 11.14 -10.07
N SER A 144 3.18 10.86 -8.82
CA SER A 144 2.43 11.75 -7.95
C SER A 144 2.79 11.41 -6.51
N ASN A 145 3.61 12.24 -5.86
CA ASN A 145 3.95 12.04 -4.47
C ASN A 145 2.72 12.28 -3.59
N ASP A 146 2.01 11.20 -3.28
CA ASP A 146 0.79 11.15 -2.48
C ASP A 146 1.07 10.99 -0.97
N LEU A 147 2.35 11.02 -0.60
CA LEU A 147 2.87 10.86 0.76
C LEU A 147 2.46 9.51 1.38
N GLN A 148 2.25 8.48 0.56
CA GLN A 148 1.93 7.12 0.99
C GLN A 148 2.95 6.12 0.43
N ASP A 149 3.90 5.76 1.27
CA ASP A 149 4.98 4.82 0.95
C ASP A 149 4.76 3.42 1.54
N ILE A 150 3.63 3.18 2.21
CA ILE A 150 3.23 1.84 2.67
C ILE A 150 3.15 0.89 1.45
N GLY A 151 3.78 -0.27 1.57
CA GLY A 151 3.76 -1.31 0.55
C GLY A 151 4.90 -1.25 -0.50
N TYR A 152 5.71 -0.18 -0.52
CA TYR A 152 6.83 -0.06 -1.45
C TYR A 152 8.14 -0.62 -0.87
N TRP A 153 8.89 -1.34 -1.71
CA TRP A 153 10.24 -1.77 -1.37
C TRP A 153 11.22 -0.62 -1.56
N VAL A 154 12.07 -0.41 -0.57
CA VAL A 154 13.03 0.68 -0.50
C VAL A 154 14.41 0.12 -0.18
N THR A 155 15.42 0.59 -0.90
CA THR A 155 16.84 0.34 -0.64
C THR A 155 17.54 1.65 -0.25
N TYR A 156 18.78 1.56 0.25
CA TYR A 156 19.58 2.75 0.51
C TYR A 156 19.73 3.61 -0.75
N ASP A 157 19.91 3.00 -1.92
CA ASP A 157 20.16 3.73 -3.17
C ASP A 157 18.94 4.52 -3.66
N ASP A 158 17.74 4.11 -3.25
CA ASP A 158 16.49 4.82 -3.58
C ASP A 158 16.32 6.12 -2.76
N MET A 159 17.12 6.31 -1.71
CA MET A 159 16.98 7.43 -0.77
C MET A 159 17.75 8.68 -1.20
N LEU A 160 17.06 9.82 -1.25
CA LEU A 160 17.63 11.14 -1.47
C LEU A 160 18.40 11.63 -0.22
N LYS A 161 19.74 11.57 -0.27
CA LYS A 161 20.63 11.81 0.88
C LYS A 161 20.53 13.20 1.52
N HIS A 162 20.05 14.20 0.79
CA HIS A 162 19.87 15.55 1.35
C HIS A 162 18.68 15.64 2.34
N TRP A 163 17.82 14.62 2.37
CA TRP A 163 16.74 14.46 3.35
C TRP A 163 17.14 13.64 4.58
N ALA A 164 18.38 13.14 4.64
CA ALA A 164 18.90 12.48 5.83
C ALA A 164 18.88 13.43 7.04
N VAL A 165 18.77 12.85 8.24
CA VAL A 165 18.83 13.60 9.48
C VAL A 165 20.18 14.31 9.57
N LYS A 166 20.20 15.62 9.91
CA LYS A 166 21.41 16.45 9.82
C LYS A 166 22.63 15.89 10.55
N GLU A 167 22.40 15.20 11.66
CA GLU A 167 23.44 14.63 12.52
C GLU A 167 23.90 13.24 12.04
N ASP A 168 23.13 12.58 11.17
CA ASP A 168 23.37 11.22 10.71
C ASP A 168 22.93 11.04 9.25
N LYS A 169 23.92 11.05 8.34
CA LYS A 169 23.72 11.03 6.88
C LYS A 169 23.08 9.75 6.35
N ASP A 170 23.09 8.69 7.16
CA ASP A 170 22.50 7.40 6.81
C ASP A 170 21.19 7.14 7.56
N LYS A 171 20.69 8.12 8.31
CA LYS A 171 19.43 8.04 9.04
C LYS A 171 18.32 8.84 8.35
N PHE A 172 17.16 8.22 8.21
CA PHE A 172 16.00 8.78 7.53
C PHE A 172 14.77 8.70 8.43
N GLU A 173 13.91 9.72 8.31
CA GLU A 173 12.68 9.86 9.09
C GLU A 173 11.50 9.29 8.31
N ILE A 174 10.70 8.46 8.97
CA ILE A 174 9.40 8.00 8.47
C ILE A 174 8.33 8.75 9.27
N GLN A 175 7.50 9.53 8.59
CA GLN A 175 6.40 10.28 9.19
C GLN A 175 5.10 9.49 9.11
N ILE A 176 4.43 9.31 10.24
CA ILE A 176 3.10 8.70 10.30
C ILE A 176 2.07 9.82 10.40
N LYS A 177 1.14 9.86 9.46
CA LYS A 177 0.15 10.94 9.32
C LYS A 177 -1.27 10.39 9.27
N LYS A 178 -2.21 11.17 9.80
CA LYS A 178 -3.65 10.98 9.62
C LYS A 178 -4.22 12.19 8.89
N GLY A 179 -4.53 12.04 7.60
CA GLY A 179 -4.82 13.19 6.75
C GLY A 179 -3.62 14.16 6.69
N GLU A 180 -3.78 15.37 7.22
CA GLU A 180 -2.71 16.38 7.31
C GLU A 180 -2.00 16.39 8.68
N GLU A 181 -2.55 15.68 9.68
CA GLU A 181 -2.04 15.66 11.04
C GLU A 181 -0.86 14.68 11.17
N LEU A 182 0.24 15.13 11.78
CA LEU A 182 1.38 14.27 12.10
C LEU A 182 1.13 13.55 13.42
N LEU A 183 0.93 12.23 13.36
CA LEU A 183 0.74 11.38 14.55
C LEU A 183 2.07 11.08 15.23
N GLY A 184 3.16 10.96 14.46
CA GLY A 184 4.48 10.74 15.00
C GLY A 184 5.48 10.31 13.95
N LYS A 185 6.62 9.82 14.42
CA LYS A 185 7.78 9.51 13.58
C LYS A 185 8.42 8.20 14.01
N VAL A 186 9.09 7.54 13.09
CA VAL A 186 10.07 6.47 13.38
C VAL A 186 11.29 6.67 12.48
N TYR A 187 12.39 6.01 12.79
CA TYR A 187 13.65 6.21 12.08
C TYR A 187 14.19 4.90 11.49
N ILE A 188 14.73 4.99 10.29
CA ILE A 188 15.53 3.95 9.66
C ILE A 188 16.96 4.46 9.54
N LYS A 189 17.91 3.68 10.04
CA LYS A 189 19.33 3.97 9.91
C LYS A 189 20.00 2.89 9.08
N PHE A 190 20.72 3.31 8.06
CA PHE A 190 21.45 2.40 7.21
C PHE A 190 22.88 2.18 7.72
N ILE A 191 23.23 0.93 8.01
CA ILE A 191 24.56 0.53 8.47
C ILE A 191 25.29 -0.30 7.41
N ASP A 192 26.62 -0.33 7.48
CA ASP A 192 27.46 -1.11 6.55
C ASP A 192 27.49 -2.62 6.91
#